data_AF-A0A0L0VKC5-F1
#
_entry.id   AF-A0A0L0VKC5-F1
#
_cell.length_a   1.000
_cell.length_b   1.000
_cell.length_c   1.000
_cell.angle_alpha   90.00
_cell.angle_beta   90.00
_cell.angle_gamma   90.00
#
_symmetry.space_group_name_H-M   'P 1'
#
loop_
_entity.id
_entity.type
_entity.pdbx_description
1 polymer ?
#
loop_
_entity_poly.entity_id
_entity_poly.type
_entity_poly.pdbx_seq_one_letter_code
_entity_poly.pdbx_strand_id
1 'polypeptide(L)'
;MCRPSDRQQLIRDIFLFIIYHHQEDTEHLLDSSTNLPSIPSLGFLLFPQNPSLNFLIDNFFDDETEAGEMLQLILSNRYLSIRPNPITHEEFNLAKMFDMRDEDFKQAVRTTRDGFMWLLEQIYAHPIFHNNSPRQQLPIPHQLALTLERLGSNGNGASVGRFSRNLSVGRGTVIKVSRRVIEAINSLSVDHIVWPSQARRQEISAVLREEGFEGCVGFVDGTTIPLHQRPGLDGEVYWNRKKQYSINVQVICDCDKYITSFMAGWPGSCGDSMVFKHMKVHLEPDNYFDPGQYLIGDSAYGLTMTTIPAYKAPASNIKENTEFNYCLAKSRVRNKHTIGILKGRWASLQGLRLQINEKKHMIEVIRWINSCVTLHNMLAHLGDSWDDRHHGSGNDSDDPPPEVVPMARAEINRQSIQDRCLEKNYETGVLPISL
;
A
#
# COMPACT_ATOMS: atom_id res chain seq x y z
N MET A 1 -18.02 14.91 -3.79
CA MET A 1 -18.99 14.17 -4.62
C MET A 1 -18.21 13.33 -5.63
N CYS A 2 -18.56 12.06 -5.81
CA CYS A 2 -17.87 11.16 -6.76
C CYS A 2 -18.21 11.57 -8.20
N ARG A 3 -17.21 11.73 -9.07
CA ARG A 3 -17.45 11.99 -10.50
C ARG A 3 -18.18 10.78 -11.10
N PRO A 4 -19.35 10.96 -11.73
CA PRO A 4 -20.07 9.85 -12.36
C PRO A 4 -19.20 9.21 -13.44
N SER A 5 -19.29 7.90 -13.61
CA SER A 5 -18.63 7.22 -14.74
C SER A 5 -19.26 7.67 -16.06
N ASP A 6 -18.50 7.63 -17.16
CA ASP A 6 -18.98 8.04 -18.49
C ASP A 6 -20.32 7.36 -18.86
N ARG A 7 -20.51 6.09 -18.46
CA ARG A 7 -21.78 5.36 -18.62
C ARG A 7 -22.91 5.96 -17.78
N GLN A 8 -22.65 6.31 -16.52
CA GLN A 8 -23.66 6.94 -15.66
C GLN A 8 -24.01 8.35 -16.15
N GLN A 9 -23.02 9.07 -16.66
CA GLN A 9 -23.20 10.40 -17.22
C GLN A 9 -24.05 10.31 -18.50
N LEU A 10 -23.71 9.41 -19.41
CA LEU A 10 -24.48 9.17 -20.63
C LEU A 10 -25.92 8.67 -20.36
N ILE A 11 -26.12 7.76 -19.39
CA ILE A 11 -27.46 7.34 -18.96
C ILE A 11 -28.26 8.54 -18.47
N ARG A 12 -27.66 9.38 -17.63
CA ARG A 12 -28.34 10.56 -17.07
C ARG A 12 -28.68 11.55 -18.18
N ASP A 13 -27.76 11.80 -19.09
CA ASP A 13 -27.92 12.81 -20.14
C ASP A 13 -29.00 12.35 -21.16
N ILE A 14 -29.05 11.06 -21.54
CA ILE A 14 -30.12 10.51 -22.40
C ILE A 14 -31.46 10.48 -21.65
N PHE A 15 -31.47 10.15 -20.36
CA PHE A 15 -32.71 10.15 -19.57
C PHE A 15 -33.29 11.57 -19.40
N LEU A 16 -32.43 12.56 -19.17
CA LEU A 16 -32.84 13.97 -19.12
C LEU A 16 -33.37 14.43 -20.48
N PHE A 17 -32.79 13.94 -21.57
CA PHE A 17 -33.26 14.20 -22.92
C PHE A 17 -34.69 13.67 -23.15
N ILE A 18 -34.97 12.41 -22.81
CA ILE A 18 -36.31 11.81 -22.94
C ILE A 18 -37.35 12.60 -22.12
N ILE A 19 -37.01 12.99 -20.89
CA ILE A 19 -37.91 13.82 -20.06
C ILE A 19 -38.21 15.15 -20.73
N TYR A 20 -37.21 15.79 -21.31
CA TYR A 20 -37.36 17.09 -21.96
C TYR A 20 -38.27 16.98 -23.19
N HIS A 21 -38.09 15.95 -24.01
CA HIS A 21 -38.92 15.74 -25.20
C HIS A 21 -40.37 15.42 -24.84
N HIS A 22 -40.60 14.60 -23.80
CA HIS A 22 -41.95 14.35 -23.29
C HIS A 22 -42.61 15.64 -22.74
N GLN A 23 -41.83 16.56 -22.17
CA GLN A 23 -42.32 17.89 -21.77
C GLN A 23 -42.69 18.74 -22.99
N GLU A 24 -41.85 18.78 -24.03
CA GLU A 24 -42.16 19.48 -25.30
C GLU A 24 -43.44 18.96 -25.95
N ASP A 25 -43.66 17.64 -26.03
CA ASP A 25 -44.89 17.07 -26.58
C ASP A 25 -46.13 17.45 -25.77
N THR A 26 -46.00 17.47 -24.44
CA THR A 26 -47.09 17.85 -23.54
C THR A 26 -47.41 19.34 -23.68
N GLU A 27 -46.39 20.18 -23.84
CA GLU A 27 -46.52 21.62 -24.04
C GLU A 27 -47.03 21.96 -25.45
N HIS A 28 -46.64 21.23 -26.48
CA HIS A 28 -47.15 21.39 -27.84
C HIS A 28 -48.65 21.03 -27.93
N LEU A 29 -49.09 20.03 -27.14
CA LEU A 29 -50.52 19.73 -26.94
C LEU A 29 -51.24 20.87 -26.21
N LEU A 30 -50.63 21.46 -25.18
CA LEU A 30 -51.19 22.60 -24.43
C LEU A 30 -51.26 23.87 -25.29
N ASP A 31 -50.23 24.20 -26.05
CA ASP A 31 -50.16 25.34 -26.97
C ASP A 31 -51.13 25.16 -28.15
N SER A 32 -51.35 23.93 -28.62
CA SER A 32 -52.41 23.66 -29.62
C SER A 32 -53.84 23.90 -29.07
N SER A 33 -53.99 23.85 -27.74
CA SER A 33 -55.27 24.04 -27.04
C SER A 33 -55.45 25.44 -26.44
N THR A 34 -54.37 26.20 -26.27
CA THR A 34 -54.33 27.53 -25.68
C THR A 34 -53.36 28.42 -26.46
N ASN A 35 -53.79 29.60 -26.94
CA ASN A 35 -52.97 30.53 -27.75
C ASN A 35 -51.84 31.21 -26.94
N LEU A 36 -50.96 30.44 -26.30
CA LEU A 36 -49.76 30.91 -25.61
C LEU A 36 -48.55 30.88 -26.57
N PRO A 37 -47.54 31.74 -26.35
CA PRO A 37 -46.35 31.78 -27.20
C PRO A 37 -45.44 30.56 -26.96
N SER A 38 -44.99 29.93 -28.05
CA SER A 38 -44.17 28.72 -27.99
C SER A 38 -42.77 28.96 -27.43
N ILE A 39 -42.28 27.98 -26.66
CA ILE A 39 -40.92 27.96 -26.12
C ILE A 39 -39.93 27.62 -27.25
N PRO A 40 -38.71 28.21 -27.28
CA PRO A 40 -37.70 27.87 -28.29
C PRO A 40 -37.18 26.43 -28.14
N SER A 41 -36.75 25.81 -29.24
CA SER A 41 -36.18 24.44 -29.23
C SER A 41 -34.97 24.30 -28.32
N LEU A 42 -34.69 23.07 -27.87
CA LEU A 42 -33.52 22.75 -27.04
C LEU A 42 -32.20 23.22 -27.68
N GLY A 43 -32.02 23.00 -28.98
CA GLY A 43 -30.87 23.46 -29.73
C GLY A 43 -30.74 24.98 -29.74
N PHE A 44 -31.86 25.72 -29.79
CA PHE A 44 -31.87 27.18 -29.70
C PHE A 44 -31.56 27.66 -28.27
N LEU A 45 -32.07 26.98 -27.24
CA LEU A 45 -31.79 27.28 -25.83
C LEU A 45 -30.31 27.05 -25.47
N LEU A 46 -29.71 25.97 -25.96
CA LEU A 46 -28.33 25.60 -25.66
C LEU A 46 -27.32 26.34 -26.56
N PHE A 47 -27.66 26.60 -27.82
CA PHE A 47 -26.76 27.18 -28.81
C PHE A 47 -27.42 28.31 -29.63
N PRO A 48 -27.90 29.40 -29.00
CA PRO A 48 -28.69 30.44 -29.66
C PRO A 48 -27.94 31.21 -30.76
N GLN A 49 -26.60 31.18 -30.74
CA GLN A 49 -25.74 31.87 -31.69
C GLN A 49 -25.04 30.94 -32.69
N ASN A 50 -25.31 29.63 -32.65
CA ASN A 50 -24.67 28.66 -33.53
C ASN A 50 -25.73 27.80 -34.25
N PRO A 51 -26.20 28.24 -35.42
CA PRO A 51 -27.28 27.58 -36.16
C PRO A 51 -26.94 26.13 -36.53
N SER A 52 -25.66 25.84 -36.79
CA SER A 52 -25.21 24.51 -37.16
C SER A 52 -25.30 23.53 -35.99
N LEU A 53 -24.87 23.92 -34.79
CA LEU A 53 -24.99 23.09 -33.59
C LEU A 53 -26.42 23.00 -33.07
N ASN A 54 -27.19 24.08 -33.21
CA ASN A 54 -28.63 24.09 -32.94
C ASN A 54 -29.33 23.01 -33.79
N PHE A 55 -29.15 23.07 -35.12
CA PHE A 55 -29.69 22.07 -36.05
C PHE A 55 -29.18 20.66 -35.74
N LEU A 56 -27.91 20.50 -35.39
CA LEU A 56 -27.33 19.18 -35.11
C LEU A 56 -27.93 18.55 -33.85
N ILE A 57 -28.15 19.33 -32.79
CA ILE A 57 -28.79 18.86 -31.54
C ILE A 57 -30.25 18.52 -31.79
N ASP A 58 -30.98 19.39 -32.49
CA ASP A 58 -32.40 19.19 -32.79
C ASP A 58 -32.60 17.97 -33.72
N ASN A 59 -31.71 17.71 -34.68
CA ASN A 59 -31.82 16.55 -35.60
C ASN A 59 -31.24 15.24 -35.04
N PHE A 60 -30.24 15.27 -34.16
CA PHE A 60 -29.66 14.03 -33.60
C PHE A 60 -30.56 13.33 -32.59
N PHE A 61 -31.56 14.04 -32.07
CA PHE A 61 -32.41 13.55 -31.00
C PHE A 61 -33.89 13.84 -31.25
N ASP A 62 -34.30 13.93 -32.51
CA ASP A 62 -35.67 14.31 -32.92
C ASP A 62 -36.73 13.21 -32.63
N ASP A 63 -36.30 12.01 -32.21
CA ASP A 63 -37.18 10.85 -31.96
C ASP A 63 -36.96 10.28 -30.54
N GLU A 64 -37.99 10.40 -29.69
CA GLU A 64 -38.05 9.77 -28.36
C GLU A 64 -37.72 8.27 -28.42
N THR A 65 -38.14 7.62 -29.50
CA THR A 65 -37.97 6.18 -29.73
C THR A 65 -36.49 5.83 -29.87
N GLU A 66 -35.73 6.61 -30.64
CA GLU A 66 -34.30 6.39 -30.85
C GLU A 66 -33.51 6.64 -29.55
N ALA A 67 -33.86 7.70 -28.80
CA ALA A 67 -33.28 7.94 -27.48
C ALA A 67 -33.59 6.82 -26.49
N GLY A 68 -34.82 6.28 -26.53
CA GLY A 68 -35.25 5.12 -25.75
C GLY A 68 -34.47 3.84 -26.09
N GLU A 69 -34.27 3.56 -27.38
CA GLU A 69 -33.48 2.42 -27.86
C GLU A 69 -32.00 2.55 -27.47
N MET A 70 -31.42 3.74 -27.59
CA MET A 70 -30.06 4.01 -27.13
C MET A 70 -29.92 3.81 -25.61
N LEU A 71 -30.89 4.30 -24.82
CA LEU A 71 -30.91 4.08 -23.38
C LEU A 71 -31.01 2.59 -23.05
N GLN A 72 -31.90 1.86 -23.71
CA GLN A 72 -32.05 0.41 -23.52
C GLN A 72 -30.77 -0.34 -23.88
N LEU A 73 -30.08 0.05 -24.96
CA LEU A 73 -28.80 -0.52 -25.37
C LEU A 73 -27.71 -0.27 -24.32
N ILE A 74 -27.61 0.95 -23.78
CA ILE A 74 -26.63 1.29 -22.73
C ILE A 74 -26.96 0.60 -21.41
N LEU A 75 -28.24 0.48 -21.04
CA LEU A 75 -28.68 -0.22 -19.83
C LEU A 75 -28.39 -1.72 -19.90
N SER A 76 -28.60 -2.33 -21.08
CA SER A 76 -28.34 -3.74 -21.34
C SER A 76 -26.85 -4.08 -21.42
N ASN A 77 -26.01 -3.10 -21.75
CA ASN A 77 -24.56 -3.29 -21.85
C ASN A 77 -23.82 -2.75 -20.62
N ARG A 78 -22.99 -3.60 -20.01
CA ARG A 78 -22.13 -3.19 -18.89
C ARG A 78 -21.09 -2.15 -19.29
N TYR A 79 -20.67 -2.11 -20.55
CA TYR A 79 -19.60 -1.26 -21.06
C TYR A 79 -20.06 -0.48 -22.31
N LEU A 80 -19.66 0.78 -22.43
CA LEU A 80 -19.99 1.65 -23.59
C LEU A 80 -19.23 1.30 -24.87
N SER A 81 -18.06 0.69 -24.72
CA SER A 81 -17.23 0.26 -25.85
C SER A 81 -17.27 -1.26 -25.99
N ILE A 82 -17.31 -1.73 -27.24
CA ILE A 82 -17.08 -3.14 -27.58
C ILE A 82 -15.71 -3.50 -27.05
N ARG A 83 -15.67 -4.37 -26.03
CA ARG A 83 -14.43 -5.00 -25.62
C ARG A 83 -14.28 -6.24 -26.48
N PRO A 84 -13.18 -6.41 -27.23
CA PRO A 84 -12.89 -7.70 -27.82
C PRO A 84 -12.93 -8.73 -26.69
N ASN A 85 -13.60 -9.86 -26.94
CA ASN A 85 -13.55 -10.97 -26.01
C ASN A 85 -12.06 -11.25 -25.76
N PRO A 86 -11.61 -11.26 -24.49
CA PRO A 86 -10.25 -11.68 -24.22
C PRO A 86 -10.09 -13.06 -24.85
N ILE A 87 -9.12 -13.20 -25.75
CA ILE A 87 -8.77 -14.50 -26.33
C ILE A 87 -8.26 -15.31 -25.14
N THR A 88 -9.13 -16.14 -24.59
CA THR A 88 -8.73 -17.19 -23.66
C THR A 88 -7.91 -18.15 -24.50
N HIS A 89 -6.59 -17.98 -24.53
CA HIS A 89 -5.75 -19.12 -24.87
C HIS A 89 -6.13 -20.22 -23.89
N GLU A 90 -6.52 -21.39 -24.41
CA GLU A 90 -6.92 -22.54 -23.59
C GLU A 90 -5.82 -22.97 -22.62
N GLU A 91 -4.58 -22.53 -22.83
CA GLU A 91 -3.49 -22.76 -21.90
C GLU A 91 -2.84 -21.43 -21.52
N PHE A 92 -3.27 -20.89 -20.39
CA PHE A 92 -2.31 -20.20 -19.54
C PHE A 92 -1.37 -21.26 -19.00
N ASN A 93 -0.29 -21.53 -19.74
CA ASN A 93 0.53 -22.69 -19.47
C ASN A 93 1.39 -22.45 -18.22
N LEU A 94 0.91 -22.88 -17.05
CA LEU A 94 1.71 -22.94 -15.83
C LEU A 94 3.00 -23.70 -16.09
N ALA A 95 2.99 -24.74 -16.92
CA ALA A 95 4.21 -25.45 -17.31
C ALA A 95 5.21 -24.47 -17.94
N LYS A 96 4.78 -23.57 -18.85
CA LYS A 96 5.69 -22.54 -19.40
C LYS A 96 6.28 -21.61 -18.33
N MET A 97 5.55 -21.27 -17.27
CA MET A 97 6.09 -20.54 -16.12
C MET A 97 7.10 -21.41 -15.35
N PHE A 98 6.72 -22.66 -15.07
CA PHE A 98 7.55 -23.69 -14.45
C PHE A 98 8.58 -24.32 -15.41
N ASP A 99 8.76 -23.82 -16.62
CA ASP A 99 9.84 -24.20 -17.53
C ASP A 99 10.91 -23.10 -17.61
N MET A 100 10.66 -21.94 -16.98
CA MET A 100 11.62 -20.84 -16.89
C MET A 100 12.84 -21.26 -16.07
N ARG A 101 13.99 -20.64 -16.35
CA ARG A 101 15.15 -20.75 -15.44
C ARG A 101 14.77 -20.18 -14.07
N ASP A 102 15.37 -20.71 -13.00
CA ASP A 102 14.98 -20.34 -11.63
C ASP A 102 15.11 -18.85 -11.36
N GLU A 103 16.12 -18.19 -11.92
CA GLU A 103 16.28 -16.73 -11.84
C GLU A 103 15.16 -15.96 -12.53
N ASP A 104 14.72 -16.42 -13.71
CA ASP A 104 13.63 -15.79 -14.46
C ASP A 104 12.29 -16.00 -13.74
N PHE A 105 12.06 -17.20 -13.20
CA PHE A 105 10.90 -17.51 -12.36
C PHE A 105 10.87 -16.60 -11.13
N LYS A 106 11.98 -16.56 -10.38
CA LYS A 106 12.12 -15.75 -9.17
C LYS A 106 11.94 -14.27 -9.48
N GLN A 107 12.44 -13.78 -10.60
CA GLN A 107 12.25 -12.40 -11.03
C GLN A 107 10.79 -12.09 -11.40
N ALA A 108 10.07 -13.05 -11.99
CA ALA A 108 8.67 -12.90 -12.36
C ALA A 108 7.72 -12.94 -11.15
N VAL A 109 7.77 -14.01 -10.36
CA VAL A 109 6.83 -14.22 -9.23
C VAL A 109 7.39 -13.79 -7.87
N ARG A 110 8.62 -13.25 -7.82
CA ARG A 110 9.26 -12.72 -6.60
C ARG A 110 9.60 -13.73 -5.51
N THR A 111 9.61 -15.02 -5.85
CA THR A 111 9.98 -16.13 -4.96
C THR A 111 10.51 -17.32 -5.76
N THR A 112 11.22 -18.24 -5.11
CA THR A 112 11.64 -19.52 -5.73
C THR A 112 10.43 -20.42 -6.04
N ARG A 113 10.63 -21.48 -6.82
CA ARG A 113 9.57 -22.48 -7.08
C ARG A 113 9.07 -23.13 -5.80
N ASP A 114 9.98 -23.48 -4.92
CA ASP A 114 9.65 -24.07 -3.62
C ASP A 114 8.85 -23.09 -2.76
N GLY A 115 9.26 -21.82 -2.73
CA GLY A 115 8.52 -20.76 -2.05
C GLY A 115 7.13 -20.55 -2.65
N PHE A 116 7.01 -20.59 -3.97
CA PHE A 116 5.72 -20.51 -4.65
C PHE A 116 4.80 -21.68 -4.31
N MET A 117 5.31 -22.92 -4.33
CA MET A 117 4.54 -24.12 -4.01
C MET A 117 4.12 -24.10 -2.53
N TRP A 118 5.02 -23.75 -1.63
CA TRP A 118 4.71 -23.61 -0.21
C TRP A 118 3.64 -22.54 0.04
N LEU A 119 3.72 -21.37 -0.59
CA LEU A 119 2.69 -20.33 -0.51
C LEU A 119 1.34 -20.81 -1.04
N LEU A 120 1.33 -21.57 -2.13
CA LEU A 120 0.11 -22.16 -2.69
C LEU A 120 -0.53 -23.12 -1.70
N GLU A 121 0.27 -23.96 -1.04
CA GLU A 121 -0.18 -24.88 0.02
C GLU A 121 -0.77 -24.14 1.22
N GLN A 122 -0.31 -22.93 1.54
CA GLN A 122 -0.90 -22.15 2.63
C GLN A 122 -2.29 -21.59 2.29
N ILE A 123 -2.61 -21.37 1.00
CA ILE A 123 -3.83 -20.64 0.60
C ILE A 123 -4.86 -21.48 -0.17
N TYR A 124 -4.50 -22.64 -0.72
CA TYR A 124 -5.37 -23.38 -1.67
C TYR A 124 -6.74 -23.75 -1.08
N ALA A 125 -6.82 -24.02 0.22
CA ALA A 125 -8.05 -24.40 0.92
C ALA A 125 -8.92 -23.19 1.31
N HIS A 126 -8.47 -21.96 1.07
CA HIS A 126 -9.18 -20.77 1.53
C HIS A 126 -10.57 -20.64 0.85
N PRO A 127 -11.66 -20.37 1.60
CA PRO A 127 -13.02 -20.32 1.06
C PRO A 127 -13.22 -19.30 -0.08
N ILE A 128 -12.42 -18.23 -0.12
CA ILE A 128 -12.50 -17.19 -1.18
C ILE A 128 -12.29 -17.74 -2.60
N PHE A 129 -11.59 -18.86 -2.75
CA PHE A 129 -11.35 -19.51 -4.04
C PHE A 129 -12.50 -20.43 -4.47
N HIS A 130 -13.44 -20.72 -3.58
CA HIS A 130 -14.62 -21.51 -3.85
C HIS A 130 -15.79 -20.57 -4.14
N ASN A 131 -16.37 -20.63 -5.34
CA ASN A 131 -17.61 -19.92 -5.65
C ASN A 131 -18.70 -20.90 -6.11
N ASN A 132 -19.94 -20.60 -5.74
CA ASN A 132 -21.12 -21.32 -6.25
C ASN A 132 -21.60 -20.73 -7.59
N SER A 133 -20.68 -20.15 -8.37
CA SER A 133 -21.03 -19.51 -9.64
C SER A 133 -20.93 -20.52 -10.78
N PRO A 134 -21.82 -20.47 -11.78
CA PRO A 134 -21.68 -21.30 -12.99
C PRO A 134 -20.40 -20.98 -13.78
N ARG A 135 -19.72 -19.85 -13.49
CA ARG A 135 -18.42 -19.51 -14.06
C ARG A 135 -17.31 -19.84 -13.07
N GLN A 136 -16.50 -20.82 -13.45
CA GLN A 136 -15.32 -21.21 -12.68
C GLN A 136 -14.35 -20.05 -12.52
N GLN A 137 -13.69 -20.00 -11.36
CA GLN A 137 -12.59 -19.07 -11.14
C GLN A 137 -11.37 -19.51 -11.95
N LEU A 138 -10.42 -18.58 -12.18
CA LEU A 138 -9.09 -18.98 -12.64
C LEU A 138 -8.45 -19.95 -11.63
N PRO A 139 -7.63 -20.92 -12.07
CA PRO A 139 -6.97 -21.82 -11.13
C PRO A 139 -6.12 -21.04 -10.11
N ILE A 140 -6.10 -21.50 -8.87
CA ILE A 140 -5.44 -20.81 -7.75
C ILE A 140 -3.96 -20.50 -8.03
N PRO A 141 -3.16 -21.40 -8.63
CA PRO A 141 -1.76 -21.10 -8.93
C PRO A 141 -1.60 -19.92 -9.90
N HIS A 142 -2.47 -19.80 -10.91
CA HIS A 142 -2.49 -18.63 -11.80
C HIS A 142 -2.83 -17.35 -11.07
N GLN A 143 -3.80 -17.45 -10.16
CA GLN A 143 -4.21 -16.32 -9.34
C GLN A 143 -3.04 -15.84 -8.48
N LEU A 144 -2.32 -16.77 -7.86
CA LEU A 144 -1.15 -16.49 -7.04
C LEU A 144 -0.03 -15.86 -7.87
N ALA A 145 0.38 -16.50 -8.97
CA ALA A 145 1.46 -16.00 -9.83
C ALA A 145 1.20 -14.58 -10.34
N LEU A 146 0.00 -14.32 -10.88
CA LEU A 146 -0.41 -12.99 -11.33
C LEU A 146 -0.33 -11.96 -10.19
N THR A 147 -0.78 -12.35 -9.00
CA THR A 147 -0.82 -11.43 -7.86
C THR A 147 0.58 -11.11 -7.37
N LEU A 148 1.46 -12.11 -7.23
CA LEU A 148 2.84 -11.91 -6.81
C LEU A 148 3.62 -11.05 -7.82
N GLU A 149 3.46 -11.31 -9.13
CA GLU A 149 4.06 -10.48 -10.19
C GLU A 149 3.58 -9.03 -10.07
N ARG A 150 2.29 -8.83 -9.77
CA ARG A 150 1.69 -7.51 -9.58
C ARG A 150 2.18 -6.79 -8.32
N LEU A 151 2.30 -7.48 -7.19
CA LEU A 151 2.88 -6.93 -5.95
C LEU A 151 4.36 -6.56 -6.17
N GLY A 152 5.07 -7.35 -6.98
CA GLY A 152 6.46 -7.13 -7.37
C GLY A 152 6.70 -6.06 -8.44
N SER A 153 5.65 -5.45 -8.99
CA SER A 153 5.78 -4.51 -10.12
C SER A 153 5.58 -3.07 -9.69
N ASN A 154 6.33 -2.15 -10.31
CA ASN A 154 6.18 -0.69 -10.17
C ASN A 154 6.09 0.00 -11.55
N GLY A 155 5.73 1.28 -11.58
CA GLY A 155 5.75 2.10 -12.78
C GLY A 155 4.85 1.55 -13.88
N ASN A 156 5.31 1.60 -15.13
CA ASN A 156 4.57 1.07 -16.27
C ASN A 156 4.38 -0.46 -16.19
N GLY A 157 5.27 -1.16 -15.47
CA GLY A 157 5.14 -2.59 -15.15
C GLY A 157 3.91 -2.92 -14.32
N ALA A 158 3.52 -2.04 -13.39
CA ALA A 158 2.38 -2.24 -12.51
C ALA A 158 1.00 -1.97 -13.19
N SER A 159 0.97 -1.63 -14.48
CA SER A 159 -0.28 -1.29 -15.15
C SER A 159 -1.18 -2.53 -15.33
N VAL A 160 -2.44 -2.43 -14.90
CA VAL A 160 -3.43 -3.51 -15.07
C VAL A 160 -3.59 -3.93 -16.53
N GLY A 161 -3.42 -2.99 -17.46
CA GLY A 161 -3.42 -3.27 -18.90
C GLY A 161 -2.26 -4.17 -19.36
N ARG A 162 -1.09 -4.09 -18.73
CA ARG A 162 0.05 -4.96 -19.04
C ARG A 162 -0.23 -6.40 -18.61
N PHE A 163 -0.67 -6.62 -17.37
CA PHE A 163 -1.08 -7.96 -16.90
C PHE A 163 -2.23 -8.52 -17.74
N SER A 164 -3.19 -7.68 -18.12
CA SER A 164 -4.30 -8.08 -18.98
C SER A 164 -3.85 -8.58 -20.35
N ARG A 165 -2.82 -7.96 -20.96
CA ARG A 165 -2.26 -8.38 -22.25
C ARG A 165 -1.31 -9.57 -22.12
N ASN A 166 -0.38 -9.49 -21.17
CA ASN A 166 0.64 -10.52 -20.94
C ASN A 166 0.01 -11.84 -20.51
N LEU A 167 -1.06 -11.74 -19.70
CA LEU A 167 -1.74 -12.90 -19.15
C LEU A 167 -3.07 -13.22 -19.87
N SER A 168 -3.39 -12.52 -20.96
CA SER A 168 -4.63 -12.70 -21.75
C SER A 168 -5.93 -12.74 -20.92
N VAL A 169 -5.95 -12.05 -19.77
CA VAL A 169 -7.12 -11.95 -18.89
C VAL A 169 -7.75 -10.57 -19.00
N GLY A 170 -9.07 -10.46 -18.80
CA GLY A 170 -9.72 -9.15 -18.74
C GLY A 170 -9.17 -8.27 -17.62
N ARG A 171 -9.08 -6.95 -17.82
CA ARG A 171 -8.60 -5.99 -16.78
C ARG A 171 -9.32 -6.14 -15.44
N GLY A 172 -10.65 -6.38 -15.47
CA GLY A 172 -11.44 -6.61 -14.26
C GLY A 172 -11.09 -7.93 -13.56
N THR A 173 -10.63 -8.93 -14.30
CA THR A 173 -10.17 -10.23 -13.76
C THR A 173 -8.89 -10.05 -12.97
N VAL A 174 -7.91 -9.28 -13.48
CA VAL A 174 -6.66 -8.96 -12.76
C VAL A 174 -6.98 -8.40 -11.36
N ILE A 175 -7.89 -7.42 -11.28
CA ILE A 175 -8.26 -6.78 -10.01
C ILE A 175 -8.94 -7.78 -9.06
N LYS A 176 -9.91 -8.55 -9.57
CA LYS A 176 -10.65 -9.54 -8.75
C LYS A 176 -9.72 -10.64 -8.21
N VAL A 177 -8.86 -11.17 -9.07
CA VAL A 177 -7.87 -12.19 -8.73
C VAL A 177 -6.92 -11.69 -7.64
N SER A 178 -6.32 -10.50 -7.83
CA SER A 178 -5.43 -9.94 -6.82
C SER A 178 -6.13 -9.73 -5.48
N ARG A 179 -7.37 -9.25 -5.49
CA ARG A 179 -8.13 -9.07 -4.23
C ARG A 179 -8.37 -10.39 -3.50
N ARG A 180 -8.68 -11.49 -4.21
CA ARG A 180 -8.88 -12.81 -3.59
C ARG A 180 -7.61 -13.34 -2.96
N VAL A 181 -6.48 -13.24 -3.67
CA VAL A 181 -5.18 -13.72 -3.17
C VAL A 181 -4.69 -12.85 -2.01
N ILE A 182 -4.82 -11.53 -2.10
CA ILE A 182 -4.48 -10.60 -0.99
C ILE A 182 -5.34 -10.91 0.24
N GLU A 183 -6.62 -11.22 0.08
CA GLU A 183 -7.49 -11.61 1.20
C GLU A 183 -6.99 -12.92 1.86
N ALA A 184 -6.70 -13.95 1.07
CA ALA A 184 -6.21 -15.23 1.57
C ALA A 184 -4.83 -15.13 2.23
N ILE A 185 -3.95 -14.25 1.76
CA ILE A 185 -2.67 -13.97 2.43
C ILE A 185 -2.90 -13.21 3.73
N ASN A 186 -3.79 -12.21 3.71
CA ASN A 186 -4.07 -11.41 4.89
C ASN A 186 -4.71 -12.22 6.03
N SER A 187 -5.46 -13.29 5.73
CA SER A 187 -5.97 -14.18 6.79
C SER A 187 -4.85 -14.90 7.56
N LEU A 188 -3.66 -15.03 6.97
CA LEU A 188 -2.49 -15.66 7.59
C LEU A 188 -1.60 -14.65 8.33
N SER A 189 -1.89 -13.34 8.26
CA SER A 189 -1.00 -12.32 8.83
C SER A 189 -0.85 -12.45 10.36
N VAL A 190 -1.89 -12.95 11.03
CA VAL A 190 -1.91 -13.15 12.48
C VAL A 190 -0.93 -14.22 12.95
N ASP A 191 -0.55 -15.16 12.08
CA ASP A 191 0.39 -16.24 12.40
C ASP A 191 1.84 -15.86 12.06
N HIS A 192 2.03 -14.90 11.15
CA HIS A 192 3.34 -14.52 10.64
C HIS A 192 3.87 -13.18 11.15
N ILE A 193 3.00 -12.26 11.58
CA ILE A 193 3.38 -10.95 12.12
C ILE A 193 3.03 -10.96 13.61
N VAL A 194 3.90 -11.59 14.38
CA VAL A 194 3.70 -11.86 15.80
C VAL A 194 4.82 -11.20 16.59
N TRP A 195 4.45 -10.63 17.74
CA TRP A 195 5.43 -10.14 18.68
C TRP A 195 6.26 -11.32 19.24
N PRO A 196 7.60 -11.23 19.31
CA PRO A 196 8.44 -12.35 19.69
C PRO A 196 8.09 -12.87 21.09
N SER A 197 8.11 -14.20 21.23
CA SER A 197 7.94 -14.86 22.53
C SER A 197 9.04 -14.43 23.51
N GLN A 198 8.84 -14.68 24.80
CA GLN A 198 9.85 -14.37 25.81
C GLN A 198 11.21 -15.03 25.52
N ALA A 199 11.23 -16.32 25.15
CA ALA A 199 12.45 -17.02 24.78
C ALA A 199 13.13 -16.35 23.57
N ARG A 200 12.34 -16.00 22.54
CA ARG A 200 12.86 -15.33 21.35
C ARG A 200 13.41 -13.93 21.66
N ARG A 201 12.76 -13.16 22.53
CA ARG A 201 13.26 -11.85 23.00
C ARG A 201 14.58 -11.98 23.74
N GLN A 202 14.78 -13.04 24.52
CA GLN A 202 16.06 -13.32 25.18
C GLN A 202 17.17 -13.64 24.17
N GLU A 203 16.88 -14.43 23.13
CA GLU A 203 17.83 -14.69 22.04
C GLU A 203 18.23 -13.39 21.32
N ILE A 204 17.25 -12.57 20.93
CA ILE A 204 17.50 -11.28 20.25
C ILE A 204 18.37 -10.38 21.15
N SER A 205 18.02 -10.27 22.44
CA SER A 205 18.80 -9.50 23.42
C SER A 205 20.23 -10.02 23.57
N ALA A 206 20.43 -11.34 23.57
CA ALA A 206 21.76 -11.95 23.66
C ALA A 206 22.62 -11.64 22.42
N VAL A 207 22.02 -11.62 21.22
CA VAL A 207 22.70 -11.21 19.99
C VAL A 207 23.08 -9.73 20.05
N LEU A 208 22.15 -8.87 20.46
CA LEU A 208 22.36 -7.42 20.48
C LEU A 208 23.25 -6.95 21.64
N ARG A 209 23.39 -7.75 22.70
CA ARG A 209 24.38 -7.55 23.76
C ARG A 209 25.82 -7.56 23.22
N GLU A 210 26.12 -8.34 22.18
CA GLU A 210 27.46 -8.32 21.56
C GLU A 210 27.78 -6.99 20.88
N GLU A 211 26.76 -6.19 20.56
CA GLU A 211 26.89 -4.83 20.03
C GLU A 211 26.76 -3.75 21.12
N GLY A 212 26.60 -4.15 22.38
CA GLY A 212 26.45 -3.25 23.52
C GLY A 212 25.00 -2.86 23.84
N PHE A 213 24.01 -3.54 23.24
CA PHE A 213 22.59 -3.24 23.40
C PHE A 213 21.82 -4.36 24.12
N GLU A 214 22.31 -4.75 25.30
CA GLU A 214 21.61 -5.71 26.16
C GLU A 214 20.21 -5.22 26.55
N GLY A 215 19.21 -6.08 26.41
CA GLY A 215 17.79 -5.76 26.61
C GLY A 215 17.09 -5.30 25.34
N CYS A 216 17.81 -5.01 24.26
CA CYS A 216 17.17 -4.66 22.99
C CYS A 216 16.46 -5.89 22.39
N VAL A 217 15.19 -5.73 22.02
CA VAL A 217 14.36 -6.80 21.42
C VAL A 217 13.96 -6.52 19.98
N GLY A 218 14.45 -5.42 19.40
CA GLY A 218 14.18 -5.06 18.01
C GLY A 218 14.41 -3.59 17.71
N PHE A 219 14.08 -3.23 16.47
CA PHE A 219 14.30 -1.90 15.92
C PHE A 219 12.99 -1.33 15.42
N VAL A 220 12.75 -0.05 15.66
CA VAL A 220 11.64 0.70 15.05
C VAL A 220 12.17 1.69 14.02
N ASP A 221 11.50 1.75 12.87
CA ASP A 221 11.80 2.72 11.83
C ASP A 221 10.57 3.00 10.96
N GLY A 222 10.50 4.24 10.47
CA GLY A 222 9.40 4.73 9.66
C GLY A 222 9.74 4.63 8.18
N THR A 223 8.74 4.38 7.36
CA THR A 223 8.91 4.43 5.92
C THR A 223 7.66 4.94 5.21
N THR A 224 7.85 5.70 4.13
CA THR A 224 6.73 6.21 3.34
C THR A 224 6.52 5.35 2.10
N ILE A 225 5.27 5.00 1.79
CA ILE A 225 4.86 4.34 0.54
C ILE A 225 4.39 5.43 -0.44
N PRO A 226 5.15 5.75 -1.49
CA PRO A 226 4.75 6.76 -2.46
C PRO A 226 3.47 6.36 -3.19
N LEU A 227 2.58 7.32 -3.38
CA LEU A 227 1.37 7.18 -4.19
C LEU A 227 1.64 7.75 -5.58
N HIS A 228 1.25 7.04 -6.62
CA HIS A 228 1.43 7.50 -8.00
C HIS A 228 0.57 8.74 -8.32
N GLN A 229 -0.56 8.89 -7.63
CA GLN A 229 -1.55 9.94 -7.88
C GLN A 229 -1.96 10.58 -6.56
N ARG A 230 -2.33 11.86 -6.62
CA ARG A 230 -2.91 12.60 -5.49
C ARG A 230 -4.21 11.90 -5.06
N PRO A 231 -4.41 11.61 -3.77
CA PRO A 231 -5.70 11.17 -3.26
C PRO A 231 -6.81 12.18 -3.57
N GLY A 232 -7.99 11.68 -3.95
CA GLY A 232 -9.16 12.50 -4.25
C GLY A 232 -9.81 13.11 -3.01
N LEU A 233 -9.66 12.45 -1.85
CA LEU A 233 -10.14 12.93 -0.55
C LEU A 233 -8.94 13.42 0.27
N ASP A 234 -9.01 14.66 0.75
CA ASP A 234 -8.01 15.32 1.60
C ASP A 234 -6.55 15.14 1.11
N GLY A 235 -6.35 15.19 -0.22
CA GLY A 235 -5.07 14.81 -0.84
C GLY A 235 -3.85 15.60 -0.33
N GLU A 236 -4.06 16.81 0.21
CA GLU A 236 -3.03 17.64 0.86
C GLU A 236 -2.41 16.98 2.08
N VAL A 237 -3.15 16.20 2.87
CA VAL A 237 -2.58 15.55 4.07
C VAL A 237 -1.61 14.43 3.72
N TYR A 238 -1.62 13.94 2.48
CA TYR A 238 -0.70 12.91 2.01
C TYR A 238 0.61 13.48 1.47
N TRP A 239 0.71 14.81 1.30
CA TRP A 239 1.92 15.46 0.82
C TRP A 239 2.97 15.52 1.93
N ASN A 240 4.10 14.84 1.71
CA ASN A 240 5.15 14.70 2.72
C ASN A 240 6.32 15.68 2.50
N ARG A 241 7.26 15.68 3.46
CA ARG A 241 8.51 16.48 3.40
C ARG A 241 9.40 16.17 2.18
N LYS A 242 9.25 14.97 1.59
CA LYS A 242 9.95 14.56 0.37
C LYS A 242 9.25 15.04 -0.92
N LYS A 243 8.32 16.00 -0.81
CA LYS A 243 7.59 16.62 -1.93
C LYS A 243 6.88 15.59 -2.82
N GLN A 244 6.23 14.61 -2.18
CA GLN A 244 5.46 13.57 -2.85
C GLN A 244 4.24 13.15 -2.01
N TYR A 245 3.20 12.65 -2.67
CA TYR A 245 2.07 12.02 -1.99
C TYR A 245 2.48 10.64 -1.48
N SER A 246 2.22 10.32 -0.22
CA SER A 246 2.60 9.02 0.34
C SER A 246 1.76 8.63 1.55
N ILE A 247 1.90 7.38 1.98
CA ILE A 247 1.34 6.83 3.22
C ILE A 247 2.50 6.48 4.15
N ASN A 248 2.43 6.89 5.41
CA ASN A 248 3.38 6.50 6.45
C ASN A 248 3.09 5.06 6.90
N VAL A 249 4.16 4.26 7.00
CA VAL A 249 4.17 2.91 7.54
C VAL A 249 5.28 2.81 8.58
N GLN A 250 4.92 2.44 9.80
CA GLN A 250 5.85 2.10 10.87
C GLN A 250 6.16 0.61 10.84
N VAL A 251 7.43 0.24 10.96
CA VAL A 251 7.88 -1.15 10.92
C VAL A 251 8.79 -1.42 12.12
N ILE A 252 8.47 -2.50 12.84
CA ILE A 252 9.31 -3.05 13.88
C ILE A 252 9.84 -4.40 13.41
N CYS A 253 11.14 -4.60 13.48
CA CYS A 253 11.77 -5.85 13.12
C CYS A 253 12.78 -6.34 14.17
N ASP A 254 13.05 -7.64 14.18
CA ASP A 254 14.09 -8.24 15.01
C ASP A 254 15.48 -8.20 14.34
N CYS A 255 16.48 -8.81 14.98
CA CYS A 255 17.85 -8.89 14.46
C CYS A 255 17.98 -9.76 13.19
N ASP A 256 17.03 -10.65 12.96
CA ASP A 256 17.01 -11.57 11.81
C ASP A 256 16.12 -11.06 10.66
N LYS A 257 15.67 -9.80 10.74
CA LYS A 257 14.87 -9.09 9.73
C LYS A 257 13.44 -9.61 9.59
N TYR A 258 12.91 -10.28 10.62
CA TYR A 258 11.48 -10.58 10.71
C TYR A 258 10.73 -9.35 11.20
N ILE A 259 9.64 -9.01 10.52
CA ILE A 259 8.76 -7.90 10.90
C ILE A 259 7.83 -8.40 12.01
N THR A 260 8.01 -7.92 13.23
CA THR A 260 7.26 -8.40 14.41
C THR A 260 6.00 -7.59 14.67
N SER A 261 5.96 -6.35 14.17
CA SER A 261 4.80 -5.48 14.22
C SER A 261 4.92 -4.37 13.18
N PHE A 262 3.81 -3.91 12.63
CA PHE A 262 3.79 -2.75 11.74
C PHE A 262 2.48 -1.99 11.87
N MET A 263 2.47 -0.73 11.44
CA MET A 263 1.26 0.08 11.36
C MET A 263 1.26 0.87 10.05
N ALA A 264 0.20 0.73 9.27
CA ALA A 264 0.02 1.42 7.99
C ALA A 264 -1.29 2.21 7.96
N GLY A 265 -1.44 3.10 6.98
CA GLY A 265 -2.69 3.84 6.72
C GLY A 265 -2.70 5.28 7.22
N TRP A 266 -1.58 5.76 7.79
CA TRP A 266 -1.44 7.16 8.16
C TRP A 266 -1.00 8.00 6.96
N PRO A 267 -1.49 9.24 6.81
CA PRO A 267 -1.01 10.14 5.76
C PRO A 267 0.50 10.36 5.85
N GLY A 268 1.16 10.52 4.71
CA GLY A 268 2.62 10.71 4.64
C GLY A 268 3.15 11.99 5.27
N SER A 269 2.28 12.96 5.59
CA SER A 269 2.63 14.15 6.36
C SER A 269 2.79 13.87 7.86
N CYS A 270 2.22 12.77 8.37
CA CYS A 270 2.34 12.40 9.77
C CYS A 270 3.78 11.93 10.05
N GLY A 271 4.40 12.52 11.07
CA GLY A 271 5.75 12.15 11.51
C GLY A 271 5.78 10.77 12.18
N ASP A 272 6.95 10.13 12.14
CA ASP A 272 7.11 8.74 12.57
C ASP A 272 6.76 8.53 14.05
N SER A 273 7.18 9.47 14.90
CA SER A 273 6.86 9.51 16.32
C SER A 273 5.35 9.51 16.59
N MET A 274 4.57 10.24 15.79
CA MET A 274 3.11 10.33 15.94
C MET A 274 2.46 8.98 15.64
N VAL A 275 2.87 8.34 14.54
CA VAL A 275 2.32 7.04 14.15
C VAL A 275 2.70 5.97 15.17
N PHE A 276 3.95 5.96 15.63
CA PHE A 276 4.43 5.02 16.65
C PHE A 276 3.65 5.12 17.96
N LYS A 277 3.31 6.33 18.42
CA LYS A 277 2.49 6.54 19.62
C LYS A 277 1.12 5.90 19.56
N HIS A 278 0.61 5.62 18.36
CA HIS A 278 -0.69 4.95 18.17
C HIS A 278 -0.57 3.42 18.04
N MET A 279 0.65 2.87 17.98
CA MET A 279 0.85 1.43 17.95
C MET A 279 0.58 0.80 19.31
N LYS A 280 -0.03 -0.38 19.34
CA LYS A 280 -0.34 -1.12 20.58
C LYS A 280 0.91 -1.36 21.44
N VAL A 281 2.04 -1.63 20.82
CA VAL A 281 3.35 -1.81 21.49
C VAL A 281 3.77 -0.58 22.31
N HIS A 282 3.33 0.62 21.91
CA HIS A 282 3.58 1.86 22.66
C HIS A 282 2.48 2.14 23.68
N LEU A 283 1.22 1.85 23.33
CA LEU A 283 0.06 2.11 24.20
C LEU A 283 -0.03 1.13 25.39
N GLU A 284 0.41 -0.11 25.20
CA GLU A 284 0.28 -1.20 26.17
C GLU A 284 1.63 -1.91 26.39
N PRO A 285 2.71 -1.20 26.76
CA PRO A 285 4.07 -1.75 26.75
C PRO A 285 4.25 -2.99 27.64
N ASP A 286 3.49 -3.10 28.73
CA ASP A 286 3.56 -4.25 29.66
C ASP A 286 3.16 -5.59 29.00
N ASN A 287 2.40 -5.55 27.90
CA ASN A 287 2.04 -6.74 27.13
C ASN A 287 3.16 -7.19 26.16
N TYR A 288 4.14 -6.31 25.90
CA TYR A 288 5.16 -6.50 24.85
C TYR A 288 6.59 -6.49 25.38
N PHE A 289 6.86 -5.99 26.58
CA PHE A 289 8.21 -5.88 27.13
C PHE A 289 8.29 -6.44 28.55
N ASP A 290 9.26 -7.31 28.79
CA ASP A 290 9.66 -7.66 30.15
C ASP A 290 10.53 -6.51 30.72
N PRO A 291 10.70 -6.42 32.05
CA PRO A 291 11.56 -5.42 32.67
C PRO A 291 12.97 -5.39 32.05
N GLY A 292 13.41 -4.20 31.63
CA GLY A 292 14.71 -3.98 30.99
C GLY A 292 14.72 -4.18 29.46
N GLN A 293 13.61 -4.60 28.86
CA GLN A 293 13.51 -4.75 27.40
C GLN A 293 13.07 -3.46 26.70
N TYR A 294 13.63 -3.20 25.52
CA TYR A 294 13.33 -1.99 24.75
C TYR A 294 13.55 -2.17 23.24
N LEU A 295 13.01 -1.23 22.46
CA LEU A 295 13.31 -1.03 21.04
C LEU A 295 14.33 0.09 20.84
N ILE A 296 15.10 0.00 19.78
CA ILE A 296 15.97 1.10 19.33
C ILE A 296 15.33 1.82 18.14
N GLY A 297 15.24 3.16 18.23
CA GLY A 297 14.66 4.03 17.20
C GLY A 297 15.64 5.07 16.66
N ASP A 298 15.26 5.78 15.59
CA ASP A 298 15.97 7.00 15.20
C ASP A 298 15.72 8.14 16.20
N SER A 299 16.28 9.30 15.90
CA SER A 299 16.15 10.49 16.73
C SER A 299 14.74 11.12 16.69
N ALA A 300 13.87 10.73 15.74
CA ALA A 300 12.50 11.21 15.64
C ALA A 300 11.59 10.59 16.71
N TYR A 301 11.90 9.40 17.23
CA TYR A 301 11.12 8.75 18.28
C TYR A 301 11.33 9.41 19.65
N GLY A 302 10.28 9.37 20.48
CA GLY A 302 10.36 9.81 21.87
C GLY A 302 11.09 8.79 22.75
N LEU A 303 11.88 9.27 23.70
CA LEU A 303 12.54 8.43 24.71
C LEU A 303 11.51 7.91 25.72
N THR A 304 11.48 6.60 25.92
CA THR A 304 10.71 5.92 26.99
C THR A 304 11.55 4.80 27.61
N MET A 305 11.03 4.12 28.63
CA MET A 305 11.68 2.92 29.16
C MET A 305 11.79 1.79 28.12
N THR A 306 10.91 1.77 27.13
CA THR A 306 10.79 0.72 26.10
C THR A 306 11.21 1.19 24.71
N THR A 307 11.69 2.43 24.56
CA THR A 307 12.15 2.99 23.28
C THR A 307 13.33 3.91 23.51
N ILE A 308 14.49 3.52 22.97
CA ILE A 308 15.76 4.24 23.09
C ILE A 308 16.10 4.87 21.73
N PRO A 309 15.85 6.17 21.54
CA PRO A 309 16.21 6.89 20.32
C PRO A 309 17.67 7.36 20.34
N ALA A 310 18.20 7.65 19.16
CA ALA A 310 19.43 8.41 19.00
C ALA A 310 19.30 9.83 19.60
N TYR A 311 20.41 10.40 20.08
CA TYR A 311 20.46 11.79 20.53
C TYR A 311 20.24 12.75 19.34
N LYS A 312 19.43 13.80 19.54
CA LYS A 312 19.26 14.92 18.58
C LYS A 312 20.24 16.06 18.89
N ALA A 313 20.52 16.90 17.91
CA ALA A 313 21.25 18.15 18.14
C ALA A 313 20.48 19.06 19.12
N PRO A 314 21.16 19.79 20.02
CA PRO A 314 22.63 19.89 20.15
C PRO A 314 23.27 18.78 21.00
N ALA A 315 22.49 17.96 21.71
CA ALA A 315 23.03 16.90 22.59
C ALA A 315 23.86 15.87 21.81
N SER A 316 23.53 15.60 20.54
CA SER A 316 24.30 14.73 19.66
C SER A 316 25.74 15.21 19.41
N ASN A 317 26.08 16.47 19.68
CA ASN A 317 27.41 17.03 19.43
C ASN A 317 28.41 16.71 20.57
N ILE A 318 27.92 16.18 21.68
CA ILE A 318 28.76 15.62 22.74
C ILE A 318 29.41 14.35 22.19
N LYS A 319 30.72 14.15 22.46
CA LYS A 319 31.51 13.07 21.86
C LYS A 319 30.90 11.70 22.13
N GLU A 320 30.56 11.43 23.39
CA GLU A 320 29.96 10.18 23.85
C GLU A 320 28.61 9.91 23.17
N ASN A 321 27.81 10.96 22.97
CA ASN A 321 26.52 10.87 22.27
C ASN A 321 26.69 10.65 20.76
N THR A 322 27.74 11.23 20.16
CA THR A 322 28.10 11.00 18.75
C THR A 322 28.50 9.54 18.54
N GLU A 323 29.36 9.00 19.39
CA GLU A 323 29.84 7.62 19.34
C GLU A 323 28.71 6.62 19.61
N PHE A 324 27.83 6.93 20.58
CA PHE A 324 26.63 6.14 20.81
C PHE A 324 25.70 6.14 19.61
N ASN A 325 25.44 7.31 19.02
CA ASN A 325 24.63 7.43 17.80
C ASN A 325 25.24 6.64 16.64
N TYR A 326 26.56 6.58 16.52
CA TYR A 326 27.25 5.75 15.53
C TYR A 326 26.99 4.25 15.76
N CYS A 327 27.17 3.75 17.00
CA CYS A 327 26.90 2.35 17.34
C CYS A 327 25.43 1.98 17.11
N LEU A 328 24.53 2.87 17.53
CA LEU A 328 23.09 2.73 17.35
C LEU A 328 22.72 2.70 15.87
N ALA A 329 23.27 3.61 15.07
CA ALA A 329 23.04 3.64 13.62
C ALA A 329 23.55 2.37 12.94
N LYS A 330 24.73 1.86 13.34
CA LYS A 330 25.31 0.60 12.85
C LYS A 330 24.40 -0.58 13.13
N SER A 331 23.90 -0.74 14.36
CA SER A 331 22.96 -1.81 14.71
C SER A 331 21.64 -1.69 13.94
N ARG A 332 21.11 -0.46 13.79
CA ARG A 332 19.83 -0.19 13.10
C ARG A 332 19.86 -0.41 11.59
N VAL A 333 21.03 -0.57 10.96
CA VAL A 333 21.13 -0.93 9.53
C VAL A 333 20.25 -2.14 9.20
N ARG A 334 20.06 -3.06 10.14
CA ARG A 334 19.16 -4.22 10.00
C ARG A 334 17.73 -3.84 9.66
N ASN A 335 17.17 -2.81 10.29
CA ASN A 335 15.81 -2.36 10.00
C ASN A 335 15.72 -1.71 8.62
N LYS A 336 16.69 -0.85 8.29
CA LYS A 336 16.78 -0.24 6.96
C LYS A 336 16.86 -1.31 5.86
N HIS A 337 17.67 -2.35 6.06
CA HIS A 337 17.74 -3.48 5.15
C HIS A 337 16.42 -4.26 5.09
N THR A 338 15.74 -4.46 6.22
CA THR A 338 14.41 -5.11 6.25
C THR A 338 13.40 -4.36 5.38
N ILE A 339 13.30 -3.04 5.57
CA ILE A 339 12.44 -2.15 4.77
C ILE A 339 12.88 -2.13 3.29
N GLY A 340 14.19 -2.12 3.04
CA GLY A 340 14.78 -2.18 1.70
C GLY A 340 14.41 -3.46 0.95
N ILE A 341 14.58 -4.62 1.60
CA ILE A 341 14.19 -5.94 1.07
C ILE A 341 12.68 -5.99 0.82
N LEU A 342 11.87 -5.54 1.78
CA LEU A 342 10.41 -5.50 1.66
C LEU A 342 9.98 -4.71 0.42
N LYS A 343 10.50 -3.49 0.25
CA LYS A 343 10.19 -2.63 -0.90
C LYS A 343 10.84 -3.11 -2.19
N GLY A 344 12.01 -3.72 -2.14
CA GLY A 344 12.74 -4.24 -3.29
C GLY A 344 12.07 -5.46 -3.90
N ARG A 345 11.62 -6.40 -3.05
CA ARG A 345 10.85 -7.58 -3.47
C ARG A 345 9.45 -7.18 -3.95
N TRP A 346 8.76 -6.34 -3.18
CA TRP A 346 7.41 -5.87 -3.48
C TRP A 346 7.45 -4.44 -4.02
N ALA A 347 7.96 -4.27 -5.25
CA ALA A 347 8.19 -2.96 -5.85
C ALA A 347 6.94 -2.08 -5.96
N SER A 348 5.73 -2.65 -5.88
CA SER A 348 4.49 -1.86 -5.79
C SER A 348 4.47 -0.89 -4.60
N LEU A 349 5.25 -1.16 -3.55
CA LEU A 349 5.45 -0.29 -2.39
C LEU A 349 6.34 0.94 -2.65
N GLN A 350 6.97 1.02 -3.82
CA GLN A 350 7.81 2.15 -4.23
C GLN A 350 7.06 3.17 -5.12
N GLY A 351 5.79 2.92 -5.43
CA GLY A 351 5.00 3.74 -6.33
C GLY A 351 3.60 3.16 -6.51
N LEU A 352 2.84 3.14 -5.43
CA LEU A 352 1.57 2.43 -5.35
C LEU A 352 0.55 3.05 -6.30
N ARG A 353 -0.01 2.21 -7.19
CA ARG A 353 -0.99 2.59 -8.22
C ARG A 353 -2.42 2.20 -7.83
N LEU A 354 -2.78 2.44 -6.58
CA LEU A 354 -4.14 2.32 -6.07
C LEU A 354 -4.66 3.72 -5.75
N GLN A 355 -5.72 4.15 -6.45
CA GLN A 355 -6.27 5.49 -6.29
C GLN A 355 -7.16 5.58 -5.05
N ILE A 356 -6.82 6.48 -4.12
CA ILE A 356 -7.61 6.72 -2.91
C ILE A 356 -8.58 7.86 -3.17
N ASN A 357 -9.86 7.54 -3.34
CA ASN A 357 -10.94 8.52 -3.51
C ASN A 357 -12.00 8.40 -2.40
N GLU A 358 -12.02 7.25 -1.71
CA GLU A 358 -13.01 6.89 -0.71
C GLU A 358 -12.34 6.09 0.41
N LYS A 359 -12.95 6.04 1.58
CA LYS A 359 -12.47 5.27 2.74
C LYS A 359 -12.19 3.79 2.40
N LYS A 360 -13.03 3.15 1.58
CA LYS A 360 -12.84 1.75 1.16
C LYS A 360 -11.53 1.53 0.39
N HIS A 361 -11.04 2.53 -0.36
CA HIS A 361 -9.78 2.42 -1.08
C HIS A 361 -8.58 2.46 -0.13
N MET A 362 -8.66 3.20 0.98
CA MET A 362 -7.62 3.16 2.02
C MET A 362 -7.54 1.76 2.65
N ILE A 363 -8.68 1.11 2.91
CA ILE A 363 -8.71 -0.27 3.40
C ILE A 363 -8.02 -1.21 2.39
N GLU A 364 -8.27 -1.05 1.08
CA GLU A 364 -7.59 -1.84 0.05
C GLU A 364 -6.07 -1.60 0.05
N VAL A 365 -5.61 -0.37 0.27
CA VAL A 365 -4.18 -0.04 0.37
C VAL A 365 -3.55 -0.67 1.61
N ILE A 366 -4.22 -0.60 2.77
CA ILE A 366 -3.74 -1.24 4.01
C ILE A 366 -3.66 -2.75 3.82
N ARG A 367 -4.68 -3.38 3.21
CA ARG A 367 -4.67 -4.81 2.87
C ARG A 367 -3.54 -5.18 1.92
N TRP A 368 -3.23 -4.32 0.95
CA TRP A 368 -2.12 -4.50 0.03
C TRP A 368 -0.78 -4.48 0.78
N ILE A 369 -0.55 -3.47 1.63
CA ILE A 369 0.67 -3.35 2.44
C ILE A 369 0.81 -4.54 3.39
N ASN A 370 -0.27 -4.92 4.10
CA ASN A 370 -0.29 -6.08 4.99
C ASN A 370 0.10 -7.36 4.25
N SER A 371 -0.40 -7.58 3.03
CA SER A 371 -0.05 -8.75 2.25
C SER A 371 1.44 -8.78 1.89
N CYS A 372 2.04 -7.64 1.52
CA CYS A 372 3.48 -7.56 1.25
C CYS A 372 4.32 -7.85 2.50
N VAL A 373 3.91 -7.33 3.67
CA VAL A 373 4.60 -7.58 4.95
C VAL A 373 4.47 -9.04 5.37
N THR A 374 3.28 -9.62 5.23
CA THR A 374 3.02 -11.04 5.54
C THR A 374 3.86 -11.95 4.65
N LEU A 375 3.87 -11.70 3.34
CA LEU A 375 4.69 -12.43 2.39
C LEU A 375 6.21 -12.28 2.65
N HIS A 376 6.65 -11.12 3.15
CA HIS A 376 8.05 -10.93 3.54
C HIS A 376 8.46 -11.93 4.63
N ASN A 377 7.71 -12.02 5.73
CA ASN A 377 8.01 -12.96 6.81
C ASN A 377 7.85 -14.42 6.38
N MET A 378 6.78 -14.75 5.65
CA MET A 378 6.52 -16.08 5.10
C MET A 378 7.71 -16.60 4.28
N LEU A 379 8.24 -15.77 3.37
CA LEU A 379 9.36 -16.15 2.52
C LEU A 379 10.71 -16.09 3.24
N ALA A 380 10.88 -15.19 4.20
CA ALA A 380 12.08 -15.16 5.04
C ALA A 380 12.23 -16.45 5.84
N HIS A 381 11.13 -17.04 6.32
CA HIS A 381 11.12 -18.33 7.01
C HIS A 381 11.67 -19.48 6.15
N LEU A 382 11.47 -19.42 4.84
CA LEU A 382 11.97 -20.41 3.88
C LEU A 382 13.42 -20.18 3.47
N GLY A 383 14.09 -19.14 4.00
CA GLY A 383 15.41 -18.74 3.55
C GLY A 383 15.44 -18.18 2.13
N ASP A 384 14.28 -17.83 1.55
CA ASP A 384 14.21 -17.18 0.24
C ASP A 384 14.73 -15.76 0.40
N SER A 385 15.97 -15.52 -0.03
CA SER A 385 16.64 -14.23 0.03
C SER A 385 16.24 -13.31 -1.12
N TRP A 386 16.29 -12.00 -0.93
CA TRP A 386 16.11 -11.02 -2.00
C TRP A 386 17.04 -9.85 -1.80
N ASP A 387 17.86 -9.56 -2.80
CA ASP A 387 18.89 -8.54 -2.69
C ASP A 387 18.31 -7.14 -2.70
N ASP A 388 18.82 -6.30 -1.80
CA ASP A 388 18.55 -4.87 -1.77
C ASP A 388 19.29 -4.20 -2.93
N ARG A 389 18.58 -3.95 -4.04
CA ARG A 389 19.07 -3.04 -5.09
C ARG A 389 18.86 -1.61 -4.59
N HIS A 390 19.87 -1.09 -3.88
CA HIS A 390 19.86 0.22 -3.24
C HIS A 390 19.27 1.34 -4.12
N HIS A 391 18.19 1.95 -3.63
CA HIS A 391 17.90 3.36 -3.89
C HIS A 391 17.89 4.08 -2.53
N GLY A 392 19.02 4.71 -2.21
CA GLY A 392 19.21 5.46 -0.97
C GLY A 392 18.11 6.50 -0.80
N SER A 393 17.27 6.32 0.21
CA SER A 393 16.39 7.38 0.66
C SER A 393 17.16 8.24 1.66
N GLY A 394 17.51 9.46 1.26
CA GLY A 394 18.12 10.46 2.13
C GLY A 394 17.30 10.66 3.41
N ASN A 395 18.01 10.67 4.53
CA ASN A 395 17.52 11.06 5.84
C ASN A 395 17.75 12.57 5.99
N ASP A 396 16.69 13.36 5.89
CA ASP A 396 16.65 14.71 6.47
C ASP A 396 15.62 14.69 7.58
N SER A 397 16.12 14.70 8.82
CA SER A 397 15.34 14.66 10.05
C SER A 397 15.28 16.05 10.67
N ASP A 398 14.39 16.90 10.17
CA ASP A 398 13.90 18.10 10.87
C ASP A 398 12.43 17.88 11.23
N ASP A 399 12.20 17.04 12.24
CA ASP A 399 10.88 16.90 12.85
C ASP A 399 10.75 17.90 14.01
N PRO A 400 9.58 18.55 14.17
CA PRO A 400 9.33 19.45 15.29
C PRO A 400 9.48 18.70 16.62
N PRO A 401 9.88 19.41 17.70
CA PRO A 401 10.21 18.76 18.97
C PRO A 401 9.00 18.01 19.52
N PRO A 402 9.15 16.73 19.90
CA PRO A 402 8.12 16.05 20.66
C PRO A 402 7.96 16.74 22.02
N GLU A 403 6.72 16.81 22.51
CA GLU A 403 6.43 17.26 23.88
C GLU A 403 7.27 16.49 24.89
N VAL A 404 8.06 17.24 25.66
CA VAL A 404 8.92 16.74 26.72
C VAL A 404 8.05 16.41 27.92
N VAL A 405 7.78 15.11 28.13
CA VAL A 405 7.32 14.60 29.43
C VAL A 405 8.53 13.97 30.12
N PRO A 406 8.98 14.50 31.26
CA PRO A 406 10.17 14.00 31.92
C PRO A 406 9.84 12.77 32.75
N MET A 407 10.63 11.71 32.63
CA MET A 407 10.87 10.84 33.76
C MET A 407 12.35 10.54 33.78
N ALA A 408 13.08 11.16 34.73
CA ALA A 408 14.52 11.01 34.92
C ALA A 408 15.01 9.55 34.79
N ARG A 409 14.16 8.58 35.12
CA ARG A 409 14.38 7.14 34.92
C ARG A 409 14.72 6.73 33.49
N ALA A 410 14.02 7.23 32.48
CA ALA A 410 14.27 6.86 31.08
C ALA A 410 15.60 7.44 30.57
N GLU A 411 15.96 8.63 31.03
CA GLU A 411 17.26 9.26 30.73
C GLU A 411 18.40 8.51 31.43
N ILE A 412 18.23 8.15 32.71
CA ILE A 412 19.18 7.31 33.46
C ILE A 412 19.34 5.94 32.77
N ASN A 413 18.24 5.34 32.31
CA ASN A 413 18.28 4.07 31.59
C ASN A 413 19.04 4.20 30.26
N ARG A 414 18.76 5.23 29.46
CA ARG A 414 19.50 5.50 28.22
C ARG A 414 20.98 5.73 28.50
N GLN A 415 21.33 6.51 29.53
CA GLN A 415 22.71 6.75 29.92
C GLN A 415 23.41 5.44 30.28
N SER A 416 22.77 4.59 31.09
CA SER A 416 23.31 3.28 31.45
C SER A 416 23.50 2.36 30.24
N ILE A 417 22.59 2.40 29.27
CA ILE A 417 22.73 1.67 28.00
C ILE A 417 23.87 2.24 27.17
N GLN A 418 24.00 3.57 27.11
CA GLN A 418 25.08 4.25 26.41
C GLN A 418 26.43 3.85 26.98
N ASP A 419 26.60 3.90 28.30
CA ASP A 419 27.88 3.60 28.96
C ASP A 419 28.31 2.15 28.65
N ARG A 420 27.40 1.17 28.79
CA ARG A 420 27.65 -0.24 28.41
C ARG A 420 27.96 -0.39 26.92
N CYS A 421 27.24 0.34 26.07
CA CYS A 421 27.45 0.30 24.62
C CYS A 421 28.84 0.81 24.25
N LEU A 422 29.25 1.94 24.81
CA LEU A 422 30.55 2.54 24.54
C LEU A 422 31.67 1.64 25.07
N GLU A 423 31.59 1.19 26.32
CA GLU A 423 32.56 0.28 26.94
C GLU A 423 32.82 -0.96 26.05
N LYS A 424 31.76 -1.67 25.66
CA LYS A 424 31.85 -2.84 24.78
C LYS A 424 32.45 -2.50 23.40
N ASN A 425 32.07 -1.37 22.80
CA ASN A 425 32.57 -0.98 21.47
C ASN A 425 34.01 -0.45 21.50
N TYR A 426 34.48 0.07 22.64
CA TYR A 426 35.89 0.37 22.88
C TYR A 426 36.72 -0.91 23.08
N GLU A 427 36.25 -1.85 23.90
CA GLU A 427 36.91 -3.15 24.14
C GLU A 427 37.07 -3.98 22.86
N THR A 428 36.07 -3.95 21.99
CA THR A 428 36.07 -4.69 20.72
C THR A 428 36.79 -3.95 19.58
N GLY A 429 37.30 -2.73 19.83
CA GLY A 429 38.00 -1.92 18.83
C GLY A 429 37.10 -1.39 17.70
N VAL A 430 35.79 -1.37 17.89
CA VAL A 430 34.85 -0.79 16.92
C VAL A 430 34.91 0.74 16.93
N LEU A 431 35.07 1.32 18.12
CA LEU A 431 35.35 2.75 18.28
C LEU A 431 36.86 2.98 18.37
N PRO A 432 37.37 4.11 17.82
CA PRO A 432 38.78 4.42 17.90
C PRO A 432 39.19 4.60 19.36
N ILE A 433 40.30 3.99 19.78
CA ILE A 433 40.84 4.15 21.13
C ILE A 433 41.05 5.65 21.37
N SER A 434 40.42 6.19 22.42
CA SER A 434 40.66 7.55 22.86
C SER A 434 42.11 7.65 23.35
N LEU A 435 42.98 8.21 22.50
CA LEU A 435 44.33 8.61 22.89
C LEU A 435 44.31 9.78 23.87
#